data_AF-A0A2E9C1B9-F1
#
_entry.id   AF-A0A2E9C1B9-F1
#
_cell.length_a   1.000
_cell.length_b   1.000
_cell.length_c   1.000
_cell.angle_alpha   90.00
_cell.angle_beta   90.00
_cell.angle_gamma   90.00
#
_symmetry.space_group_name_H-M   'P 1'
#
loop_
_entity.id
_entity.type
_entity.pdbx_description
1 polymer ?
#
loop_
_entity_poly.entity_id
_entity_poly.type
_entity_poly.pdbx_seq_one_letter_code
_entity_poly.pdbx_strand_id
1 'polypeptide(L)' 'MVDSPPTPTPATQRKGSLLATLKAVAWSFFGIRKKSAYQDDLAKLNPLHIIAVAFVMVIAFIVGLVLVVRFVVAP' A
#
# COMPACT_ATOMS: atom_id res chain seq x y z
N MET A 1 26.54 44.18 7.33
CA MET A 1 26.13 43.12 6.38
C MET A 1 27.15 42.01 6.43
N VAL A 2 26.93 40.98 7.25
CA VAL A 2 27.65 39.70 7.15
C VAL A 2 26.60 38.71 6.66
N ASP A 3 26.62 38.40 5.37
CA ASP A 3 25.79 37.33 4.83
C ASP A 3 26.17 36.03 5.54
N SER A 4 25.19 35.42 6.20
CA SER A 4 25.36 34.11 6.80
C SER A 4 25.64 33.09 5.68
N PRO A 5 26.61 32.18 5.84
CA PRO A 5 26.80 31.12 4.86
C PRO A 5 25.54 30.25 4.81
N PRO A 6 25.01 29.88 3.62
CA PRO A 6 24.02 28.82 3.56
C PRO A 6 24.70 27.56 4.06
N THR A 7 24.26 27.05 5.21
CA THR A 7 24.72 25.76 5.72
C THR A 7 24.07 24.69 4.83
N PRO A 8 24.80 23.93 3.99
CA PRO A 8 24.22 22.78 3.36
C PRO A 8 23.87 21.82 4.48
N THR A 9 22.58 21.70 4.82
CA THR A 9 22.12 20.61 5.68
C THR A 9 22.41 19.34 4.88
N PRO A 10 23.30 18.45 5.31
CA PRO A 10 23.50 17.20 4.61
C PRO A 10 22.15 16.49 4.62
N ALA A 11 21.54 16.42 3.43
CA ALA A 11 20.33 15.65 3.20
C ALA A 11 20.58 14.30 3.84
N THR A 12 19.83 13.99 4.90
CA THR A 12 19.95 12.73 5.63
C THR A 12 20.05 11.64 4.59
N GLN A 13 21.22 11.00 4.53
CA GLN A 13 21.47 9.83 3.73
C GLN A 13 20.44 8.82 4.22
N ARG A 14 19.26 8.80 3.57
CA ARG A 14 18.19 7.86 3.85
C ARG A 14 18.78 6.54 3.41
N LYS A 15 19.46 5.87 4.34
CA LYS A 15 19.86 4.47 4.20
C LYS A 15 18.63 3.80 3.63
N GLY A 16 18.73 3.37 2.37
CA GLY A 16 17.64 2.72 1.66
C GLY A 16 17.20 1.59 2.55
N SER A 17 16.11 1.81 3.28
CA SER A 17 15.68 0.84 4.26
C SER A 17 15.03 -0.23 3.43
N LEU A 18 15.80 -1.28 3.12
CA LEU A 18 15.28 -2.47 2.44
C LEU A 18 14.06 -3.00 3.20
N LEU A 19 14.02 -2.79 4.51
CA LEU A 19 12.87 -3.01 5.37
C LEU A 19 11.69 -2.06 5.07
N ALA A 20 11.93 -0.78 4.77
CA ALA A 20 10.87 0.13 4.31
C ALA A 20 10.35 -0.24 2.92
N THR A 21 11.22 -0.71 2.03
CA THR A 21 10.83 -1.24 0.72
C THR A 21 10.01 -2.52 0.88
N LEU A 22 10.45 -3.47 1.71
CA LEU A 22 9.71 -4.71 2.00
C LEU A 22 8.38 -4.43 2.69
N LYS A 23 8.36 -3.45 3.60
CA LYS A 23 7.15 -2.98 4.28
C LYS A 23 6.18 -2.29 3.32
N ALA A 24 6.67 -1.50 2.38
CA ALA A 24 5.86 -0.90 1.32
C ALA A 24 5.30 -1.96 0.37
N VAL A 25 6.10 -2.97 0.04
CA VAL A 25 5.68 -4.11 -0.77
C VAL A 25 4.60 -4.91 -0.04
N ALA A 26 4.77 -5.21 1.25
CA ALA A 26 3.75 -5.88 2.06
C ALA A 26 2.43 -5.10 2.16
N TRP A 27 2.49 -3.77 2.28
CA TRP A 27 1.30 -2.89 2.23
C TRP A 27 0.62 -2.82 0.87
N SER A 28 1.38 -3.13 -0.18
CA SER A 28 0.85 -3.25 -1.54
C SER A 28 0.15 -4.60 -1.76
N PHE A 29 0.62 -5.69 -1.15
CA PHE A 29 -0.04 -7.01 -1.20
C PHE A 29 -1.36 -7.06 -0.43
N PHE A 30 -1.49 -6.26 0.63
CA PHE A 30 -2.72 -6.15 1.41
C PHE A 30 -3.76 -5.17 0.82
N GLY A 31 -3.43 -4.44 -0.26
CA GLY A 31 -4.41 -3.61 -0.98
C GLY A 31 -4.78 -2.26 -0.32
N ILE A 32 -3.93 -1.72 0.57
CA ILE A 32 -4.25 -0.52 1.36
C ILE A 32 -3.67 0.74 0.68
N ARG A 33 -4.21 1.13 -0.48
CA ARG A 33 -4.04 2.51 -0.98
C ARG A 33 -5.16 2.99 -1.90
N LYS A 34 -6.43 2.73 -1.56
CA LYS A 34 -7.57 3.34 -2.27
C LYS A 34 -8.07 4.58 -1.51
N LYS A 35 -7.48 5.75 -1.78
CA LYS A 35 -7.98 7.04 -1.22
C LYS A 35 -8.43 8.06 -2.29
N SER A 36 -8.13 7.87 -3.57
CA SER A 36 -8.29 8.95 -4.55
C SER A 36 -9.48 8.85 -5.50
N ALA A 37 -10.03 7.66 -5.75
CA ALA A 37 -11.15 7.49 -6.70
C ALA A 37 -12.53 7.41 -6.02
N TYR A 38 -12.58 7.56 -4.69
CA TYR A 38 -13.81 7.29 -3.94
C TYR A 38 -14.85 8.41 -4.11
N GLN A 39 -14.43 9.67 -4.21
CA GLN A 39 -15.37 10.81 -4.15
C GLN A 39 -16.17 11.01 -5.44
N ASP A 40 -15.55 10.82 -6.61
CA ASP A 40 -16.23 10.99 -7.91
C ASP A 40 -17.06 9.76 -8.31
N ASP A 41 -16.61 8.56 -7.93
CA ASP A 41 -17.33 7.30 -8.20
C ASP A 41 -18.55 7.14 -7.30
N LEU A 42 -18.52 7.63 -6.05
CA LEU A 42 -19.67 7.54 -5.14
C LEU A 42 -20.92 8.28 -5.64
N ALA A 43 -20.75 9.34 -6.43
CA ALA A 43 -21.86 10.13 -6.95
C ALA A 43 -22.50 9.51 -8.22
N LYS A 44 -21.80 8.58 -8.89
CA LYS A 44 -22.19 8.07 -10.21
C LYS A 44 -22.30 6.54 -10.27
N LEU A 45 -21.64 5.82 -9.37
CA LEU A 45 -21.67 4.35 -9.24
C LEU A 45 -22.47 3.95 -8.01
N ASN A 46 -23.46 3.08 -8.20
CA ASN A 46 -24.31 2.57 -7.12
C ASN A 46 -23.44 1.97 -5.99
N PRO A 47 -23.64 2.37 -4.72
CA PRO A 47 -22.83 1.94 -3.59
C PRO A 47 -22.77 0.41 -3.42
N LEU A 48 -23.78 -0.30 -3.94
CA LEU A 48 -23.84 -1.76 -4.01
C LEU A 48 -22.65 -2.36 -4.77
N HIS A 49 -22.20 -1.72 -5.85
CA HIS A 49 -21.08 -2.22 -6.66
C HIS A 49 -19.75 -2.15 -5.89
N ILE A 50 -19.56 -1.09 -5.10
CA ILE A 50 -18.37 -0.94 -4.25
C ILE A 50 -18.32 -2.05 -3.21
N ILE A 51 -19.47 -2.38 -2.61
CA ILE A 51 -19.59 -3.46 -1.62
C ILE A 51 -19.28 -4.82 -2.26
N ALA A 52 -19.82 -5.10 -3.45
CA ALA A 52 -19.55 -6.34 -4.18
C ALA A 52 -18.06 -6.49 -4.52
N VAL A 53 -17.43 -5.45 -5.07
CA VAL A 53 -15.99 -5.45 -5.40
C VAL A 53 -15.12 -5.60 -4.15
N ALA A 54 -15.49 -4.94 -3.05
CA ALA A 54 -14.79 -5.10 -1.77
C ALA A 54 -14.87 -6.55 -1.27
N PHE A 55 -16.03 -7.20 -1.40
CA PHE A 55 -16.23 -8.57 -0.96
C PHE A 55 -15.39 -9.57 -1.77
N VAL A 56 -15.37 -9.41 -3.09
CA VAL A 56 -14.56 -10.24 -3.99
C VAL A 56 -13.07 -10.07 -3.68
N MET A 57 -12.60 -8.84 -3.44
CA MET A 57 -11.20 -8.57 -3.07
C MET A 57 -10.81 -9.24 -1.75
N VAL A 58 -11.70 -9.24 -0.75
CA VAL A 58 -11.47 -9.92 0.53
C VAL A 58 -11.36 -11.43 0.35
N ILE A 59 -12.25 -12.04 -0.44
CA ILE A 59 -12.21 -13.48 -0.71
C ILE A 59 -10.91 -13.85 -1.43
N ALA A 60 -10.54 -13.09 -2.47
CA ALA A 60 -9.31 -13.30 -3.21
C ALA A 60 -8.07 -13.21 -2.29
N PHE A 61 -8.07 -12.27 -1.36
CA PHE A 61 -7.00 -12.11 -0.37
C PHE A 61 -6.86 -13.32 0.56
N ILE A 62 -7.99 -13.83 1.08
CA ILE A 62 -8.00 -15.01 1.95
C ILE A 62 -7.51 -16.25 1.21
N VAL A 63 -7.98 -16.48 -0.02
CA VAL A 63 -7.52 -17.60 -0.85
C VAL A 63 -6.02 -17.50 -1.11
N GLY A 64 -5.52 -16.30 -1.44
CA GLY A 64 -4.10 -16.05 -1.62
C GLY A 64 -3.27 -16.46 -0.39
N LEU A 65 -3.72 -16.08 0.81
CA LEU A 65 -3.04 -16.47 2.05
C LEU A 65 -3.06 -17.99 2.27
N VAL A 66 -4.20 -18.65 2.05
CA VAL A 66 -4.31 -20.10 2.21
C VAL A 66 -3.39 -20.84 1.23
N LEU A 67 -3.28 -20.37 0.00
CA LEU A 67 -2.37 -20.93 -1.01
C LEU A 67 -0.90 -20.77 -0.59
N VAL A 68 -0.51 -19.60 -0.07
CA VAL A 68 0.85 -19.38 0.44
C VAL A 68 1.12 -20.31 1.62
N VAL A 69 0.17 -20.45 2.54
CA VAL A 69 0.32 -21.35 3.69
C VAL A 69 0.48 -22.79 3.21
N ARG A 70 -0.41 -23.30 2.36
CA ARG A 70 -0.30 -24.68 1.87
C ARG A 70 1.05 -24.93 1.19
N PHE A 71 1.55 -23.94 0.45
CA PHE A 71 2.83 -24.04 -0.25
C PHE A 71 4.02 -24.13 0.72
N VAL A 72 3.92 -23.51 1.89
CA VAL A 72 4.94 -23.60 2.94
C VAL A 72 4.82 -24.90 3.74
N VAL A 73 3.61 -25.44 3.95
CA VAL A 73 3.38 -26.64 4.79
C VAL A 73 3.41 -27.95 4.01
N ALA A 74 3.28 -27.93 2.68
CA ALA A 74 3.44 -29.12 1.83
C ALA A 74 4.85 -29.12 1.20
N PRO A 75 5.88 -29.65 1.89
CA PRO A 75 7.19 -29.92 1.29
C PRO A 75 7.13 -31.09 0.28
#